data_AF-A0A7S2FBD7-F1
#
_entry.id   AF-A0A7S2FBD7-F1
#
_cell.length_a   1.000
_cell.length_b   1.000
_cell.length_c   1.000
_cell.angle_alpha   90.00
_cell.angle_beta   90.00
_cell.angle_gamma   90.00
#
_symmetry.space_group_name_H-M   'P 1'
#
loop_
_entity.id
_entity.type
_entity.pdbx_description
1 polymer ?
#
loop_
_entity_poly.entity_id
_entity_poly.type
_entity_poly.pdbx_seq_one_letter_code
_entity_poly.pdbx_strand_id
1 'polypeptide(L)'
;LSPPASPIHPKTGAVRSQESEAAESTTVKDPPQRHRQRVGRTSRGGGNAMSRQPHLGSSQHPLWQAIRASSAAPYYLVDFAHDEHRWQDGACIANNPAAIAIDEARRLWPDLPLACLVSIGSGTTPAVGRGKQSGHGLIDVGNVLLEVACDVNRVDEALTSLAPLVPGFVYKRFSPCDARCGMELDSVDPKQWEAIEACADEYVALPDVSDSM
;
A
#
# COMPACT_ATOMS: atom_id res chain seq x y z
N LEU A 1 -6.02 14.09 69.09
CA LEU A 1 -5.42 13.58 67.83
C LEU A 1 -6.18 14.24 66.69
N SER A 2 -5.72 15.43 66.32
CA SER A 2 -6.29 16.26 65.25
C SER A 2 -5.67 15.84 63.92
N PRO A 3 -6.42 15.78 62.80
CA PRO A 3 -5.83 15.51 61.50
C PRO A 3 -5.10 16.77 60.99
N PRO A 4 -3.88 16.64 60.41
CA PRO A 4 -3.17 17.77 59.85
C PRO A 4 -3.73 18.20 58.49
N ALA A 5 -3.66 19.50 58.27
CA ALA A 5 -4.16 20.24 57.12
C ALA A 5 -3.49 19.89 55.79
N SER A 6 -4.27 20.00 54.71
CA SER A 6 -3.84 19.94 53.31
C SER A 6 -2.88 21.08 52.94
N PRO A 7 -1.84 20.82 52.12
CA PRO A 7 -1.11 21.88 51.44
C PRO A 7 -1.68 22.18 50.06
N ILE A 8 -1.78 23.48 49.77
CA ILE A 8 -2.24 24.13 48.56
C ILE A 8 -1.19 24.00 47.44
N HIS A 9 -1.66 23.73 46.22
CA HIS A 9 -0.88 23.74 44.97
C HIS A 9 -0.29 25.13 44.64
N PRO A 10 0.94 25.19 44.13
CA PRO A 10 1.32 26.17 43.12
C PRO A 10 1.17 25.57 41.71
N LYS A 11 0.36 26.23 40.87
CA LYS A 11 0.27 25.98 39.43
C LYS A 11 1.54 26.50 38.76
N THR A 12 2.40 25.61 38.27
CA THR A 12 3.53 25.98 37.41
C THR A 12 3.15 25.71 35.96
N GLY A 13 3.21 26.76 35.16
CA GLY A 13 2.70 26.82 33.79
C GLY A 13 3.46 25.95 32.79
N ALA A 14 2.72 25.47 31.81
CA ALA A 14 3.23 24.90 30.59
C ALA A 14 4.03 25.95 29.82
N VAL A 15 5.35 25.73 29.69
CA VAL A 15 6.18 26.45 28.72
C VAL A 15 5.92 25.80 27.37
N ARG A 16 5.14 26.51 26.55
CA ARG A 16 4.92 26.23 25.14
C ARG A 16 6.13 26.76 24.39
N SER A 17 7.07 25.89 24.04
CA SER A 17 8.16 26.22 23.12
C SER A 17 7.54 26.44 21.74
N GLN A 18 7.45 27.71 21.34
CA GLN A 18 7.21 28.09 19.95
C GLN A 18 8.57 28.12 19.27
N GLU A 19 8.88 27.09 18.48
CA GLU A 19 9.91 27.20 17.45
C GLU A 19 9.21 27.66 16.17
N SER A 20 9.40 28.95 15.87
CA SER A 20 9.07 29.56 14.59
C SER A 20 10.22 29.32 13.62
N GLU A 21 10.11 28.32 12.77
CA GLU A 21 11.05 28.17 11.64
C GLU A 21 10.54 29.03 10.47
N ALA A 22 11.26 30.11 10.22
CA ALA A 22 11.02 31.03 9.14
C ALA A 22 11.31 30.32 7.79
N ALA A 23 10.35 30.39 6.88
CA ALA A 23 10.51 29.97 5.51
C ALA A 23 11.51 30.88 4.78
N GLU A 24 12.74 30.41 4.59
CA GLU A 24 13.70 31.03 3.68
C GLU A 24 13.42 30.51 2.26
N SER A 25 12.86 31.39 1.43
CA SER A 25 12.55 31.12 0.02
C SER A 25 13.84 31.21 -0.81
N THR A 26 14.54 30.08 -0.94
CA THR A 26 15.65 29.95 -1.87
C THR A 26 15.14 29.35 -3.17
N THR A 27 14.81 30.20 -4.14
CA THR A 27 14.37 29.77 -5.47
C THR A 27 15.53 29.10 -6.22
N VAL A 28 15.58 27.76 -6.23
CA VAL A 28 16.40 27.01 -7.19
C VAL A 28 15.69 27.05 -8.54
N LYS A 29 16.26 27.76 -9.51
CA LYS A 29 15.75 27.79 -10.89
C LYS A 29 16.05 26.45 -11.56
N ASP A 30 15.01 25.74 -11.99
CA ASP A 30 15.14 24.56 -12.84
C ASP A 30 15.85 24.90 -14.17
N PRO A 31 16.71 24.01 -14.71
CA PRO A 31 17.33 24.21 -16.00
C PRO A 31 16.29 24.07 -17.14
N PRO A 32 16.48 24.77 -18.27
CA PRO A 32 15.48 24.86 -19.33
C PRO A 32 15.24 23.49 -19.98
N GLN A 33 14.00 23.01 -19.93
CA GLN A 33 13.60 21.79 -20.61
C GLN A 33 13.72 21.95 -22.13
N ARG A 34 14.59 21.14 -22.75
CA ARG A 34 14.71 21.06 -24.20
C ARG A 34 13.46 20.45 -24.79
N HIS A 35 12.73 21.26 -25.56
CA HIS A 35 11.55 20.89 -26.31
C HIS A 35 11.89 19.77 -27.31
N ARG A 36 11.55 18.51 -26.99
CA ARG A 36 11.51 17.42 -27.98
C ARG A 36 10.16 17.45 -28.69
N GLN A 37 10.22 17.56 -30.01
CA GLN A 37 9.07 17.67 -30.92
C GLN A 37 8.05 16.54 -30.71
N ARG A 38 6.78 16.95 -30.62
CA ARG A 38 5.60 16.09 -30.74
C ARG A 38 5.56 15.48 -32.14
N VAL A 39 5.69 14.16 -32.26
CA VAL A 39 5.25 13.44 -33.47
C VAL A 39 3.78 13.08 -33.26
N GLY A 40 2.90 13.89 -33.85
CA GLY A 40 1.48 13.59 -33.93
C GLY A 40 1.21 12.45 -34.89
N ARG A 41 0.38 11.49 -34.49
CA ARG A 41 -0.30 10.59 -35.43
C ARG A 41 -1.80 10.73 -35.21
N THR A 42 -2.44 11.46 -36.12
CA THR A 42 -3.89 11.45 -36.31
C THR A 42 -4.28 10.09 -36.92
N SER A 43 -5.22 9.36 -36.32
CA SER A 43 -5.98 8.34 -37.05
C SER A 43 -7.48 8.57 -36.91
N ARG A 44 -8.13 8.44 -38.07
CA ARG A 44 -9.52 8.79 -38.37
C ARG A 44 -10.51 7.76 -37.84
N GLY A 45 -11.72 8.25 -37.60
CA GLY A 45 -13.03 7.59 -37.57
C GLY A 45 -13.14 6.05 -37.58
N GLY A 46 -13.68 5.53 -36.47
CA GLY A 46 -14.28 4.20 -36.32
C GLY A 46 -14.91 4.15 -34.92
N GLY A 47 -16.16 3.70 -34.79
CA GLY A 47 -17.00 3.85 -33.58
C GLY A 47 -16.29 3.58 -32.25
N ASN A 48 -16.36 4.55 -31.34
CA ASN A 48 -15.79 4.48 -29.99
C ASN A 48 -16.55 3.44 -29.13
N ALA A 49 -16.21 2.16 -29.26
CA ALA A 49 -16.09 1.36 -28.06
C ALA A 49 -14.86 1.93 -27.33
N MET A 50 -15.07 2.86 -26.39
CA MET A 50 -13.98 3.26 -25.48
C MET A 50 -13.42 1.97 -24.89
N SER A 51 -12.17 1.65 -25.22
CA SER A 51 -11.42 0.64 -24.48
C SER A 51 -11.51 1.09 -23.02
N ARG A 52 -12.26 0.35 -22.19
CA ARG A 52 -12.35 0.66 -20.76
C ARG A 52 -10.95 0.48 -20.21
N GLN A 53 -10.29 1.59 -19.90
CA GLN A 53 -9.02 1.60 -19.19
C GLN A 53 -9.40 1.55 -17.70
N PRO A 54 -9.23 0.40 -16.99
CA PRO A 54 -9.63 0.32 -15.59
C PRO A 54 -8.74 1.20 -14.71
N HIS A 55 -7.50 1.46 -15.16
CA HIS A 55 -6.52 2.29 -14.49
C HIS A 55 -5.93 3.30 -15.47
N LEU A 56 -5.92 4.58 -15.08
CA LEU A 56 -5.17 5.62 -15.78
C LEU A 56 -3.72 5.57 -15.27
N GLY A 57 -2.74 5.57 -16.19
CA GLY A 57 -1.32 5.46 -15.85
C GLY A 57 -0.45 6.43 -16.65
N SER A 58 0.73 6.74 -16.11
CA SER A 58 1.74 7.60 -16.72
C SER A 58 3.14 7.13 -16.32
N SER A 59 4.11 7.30 -17.23
CA SER A 59 5.54 7.08 -16.97
C SER A 59 6.36 8.37 -17.06
N GLN A 60 5.69 9.53 -17.04
CA GLN A 60 6.32 10.85 -17.20
C GLN A 60 6.90 11.42 -15.90
N HIS A 61 6.55 10.84 -14.75
CA HIS A 61 6.96 11.35 -13.44
C HIS A 61 8.27 10.70 -12.97
N PRO A 62 9.14 11.46 -12.27
CA PRO A 62 10.27 10.89 -11.56
C PRO A 62 9.85 9.77 -10.60
N LEU A 63 10.68 8.74 -10.50
CA LEU A 63 10.41 7.55 -9.67
C LEU A 63 10.08 7.91 -8.21
N TRP A 64 10.79 8.88 -7.62
CA TRP A 64 10.55 9.28 -6.23
C TRP A 64 9.13 9.86 -6.01
N GLN A 65 8.55 10.52 -7.02
CA GLN A 65 7.18 11.05 -6.93
C GLN A 65 6.17 9.90 -6.94
N ALA A 66 6.37 8.92 -7.83
CA ALA A 66 5.52 7.74 -7.90
C ALA A 66 5.57 6.93 -6.59
N ILE A 67 6.76 6.74 -6.02
CA ILE A 67 6.94 6.04 -4.74
C ILE A 67 6.24 6.83 -3.61
N ARG A 68 6.49 8.14 -3.50
CA ARG A 68 5.90 8.98 -2.44
C ARG A 68 4.38 9.05 -2.51
N ALA A 69 3.82 9.05 -3.72
CA ALA A 69 2.39 9.00 -3.96
C ALA A 69 1.81 7.64 -3.54
N SER A 70 2.44 6.55 -4.01
CA SER A 70 1.97 5.18 -3.74
C SER A 70 2.04 4.78 -2.28
N SER A 71 2.92 5.39 -1.48
CA SER A 71 3.14 5.05 -0.08
C SER A 71 2.44 5.99 0.91
N ALA A 72 1.58 6.91 0.44
CA ALA A 72 0.98 7.95 1.28
C ALA A 72 -0.16 7.39 2.16
N ALA A 73 0.17 6.46 3.06
CA ALA A 73 -0.77 5.74 3.91
C ALA A 73 -1.59 6.69 4.81
N PRO A 74 -2.94 6.61 4.79
CA PRO A 74 -3.78 7.36 5.71
C PRO A 74 -3.34 7.16 7.17
N TYR A 75 -3.44 8.22 7.98
CA TYR A 75 -2.96 8.29 9.37
C TYR A 75 -1.43 8.33 9.56
N TYR A 76 -0.64 7.76 8.66
CA TYR A 76 0.82 7.75 8.77
C TYR A 76 1.47 8.92 8.02
N LEU A 77 1.01 9.19 6.81
CA LEU A 77 1.62 10.17 5.91
C LEU A 77 0.58 11.15 5.37
N VAL A 78 1.02 12.38 5.13
CA VAL A 78 0.24 13.36 4.39
C VAL A 78 0.12 12.89 2.93
N ASP A 79 -1.02 13.16 2.30
CA ASP A 79 -1.14 12.92 0.87
C ASP A 79 -0.08 13.65 0.05
N PHE A 80 0.16 13.11 -1.13
CA PHE A 80 1.10 13.70 -2.06
C PHE A 80 0.36 14.57 -3.06
N ALA A 81 0.62 15.88 -3.04
CA ALA A 81 0.08 16.81 -4.02
C ALA A 81 1.02 16.90 -5.24
N HIS A 82 0.47 16.71 -6.44
CA HIS A 82 1.19 16.90 -7.69
C HIS A 82 0.23 17.43 -8.76
N ASP A 83 0.59 18.56 -9.37
CA ASP A 83 -0.29 19.37 -10.22
C ASP A 83 -1.64 19.67 -9.53
N GLU A 84 -2.76 19.38 -10.17
CA GLU A 84 -4.12 19.57 -9.64
C GLU A 84 -4.62 18.33 -8.85
N HIS A 85 -3.77 17.32 -8.64
CA HIS A 85 -4.17 16.04 -8.06
C HIS A 85 -3.57 15.84 -6.66
N ARG A 86 -4.33 15.13 -5.81
CA ARG A 86 -3.88 14.64 -4.51
C ARG A 86 -3.90 13.12 -4.53
N TRP A 87 -2.76 12.52 -4.19
CA TRP A 87 -2.53 11.09 -4.26
C TRP A 87 -2.45 10.51 -2.85
N GLN A 88 -3.13 9.38 -2.67
CA GLN A 88 -3.14 8.57 -1.45
C GLN A 88 -2.49 7.22 -1.75
N ASP A 89 -2.18 6.47 -0.70
CA ASP A 89 -1.60 5.13 -0.81
C ASP A 89 -2.35 4.21 -1.78
N GLY A 90 -1.60 3.40 -2.52
CA GLY A 90 -2.14 2.40 -3.43
C GLY A 90 -2.96 1.33 -2.71
N ALA A 91 -2.72 1.08 -1.43
CA ALA A 91 -3.44 0.12 -0.60
C ALA A 91 -4.95 0.40 -0.53
N CYS A 92 -5.37 1.66 -0.69
CA CYS A 92 -6.79 2.02 -0.73
C CYS A 92 -7.55 1.45 -1.93
N ILE A 93 -6.84 1.05 -2.99
CA ILE A 93 -7.44 0.55 -4.25
C ILE A 93 -6.92 -0.84 -4.61
N ALA A 94 -5.62 -1.10 -4.42
CA ALA A 94 -4.95 -2.31 -4.88
C ALA A 94 -3.77 -2.67 -3.98
N ASN A 95 -4.03 -3.00 -2.71
CA ASN A 95 -3.00 -3.47 -1.78
C ASN A 95 -2.33 -4.79 -2.23
N ASN A 96 -3.05 -5.59 -3.04
CA ASN A 96 -2.48 -6.67 -3.83
C ASN A 96 -2.55 -6.28 -5.32
N PRO A 97 -1.46 -5.77 -5.92
CA PRO A 97 -1.48 -5.24 -7.29
C PRO A 97 -1.45 -6.32 -8.39
N ALA A 98 -1.57 -7.62 -8.04
CA ALA A 98 -1.44 -8.73 -8.98
C ALA A 98 -2.42 -8.64 -10.18
N ALA A 99 -3.67 -8.21 -9.94
CA ALA A 99 -4.65 -8.02 -11.02
C ALA A 99 -4.27 -6.84 -11.94
N ILE A 100 -3.76 -5.74 -11.38
CA ILE A 100 -3.26 -4.59 -12.16
C ILE A 100 -2.06 -5.01 -13.00
N ALA A 101 -1.16 -5.82 -12.44
CA ALA A 101 0.00 -6.34 -13.15
C ALA A 101 -0.38 -7.20 -14.37
N ILE A 102 -1.43 -8.03 -14.25
CA ILE A 102 -1.96 -8.79 -15.40
C ILE A 102 -2.50 -7.84 -16.48
N ASP A 103 -3.33 -6.85 -16.11
CA ASP A 103 -3.89 -5.90 -17.08
C ASP A 103 -2.78 -5.15 -17.83
N GLU A 104 -1.79 -4.63 -17.11
CA GLU A 104 -0.65 -3.92 -17.67
C GLU A 104 0.23 -4.82 -18.55
N ALA A 105 0.50 -6.06 -18.15
CA ALA A 105 1.24 -7.01 -18.98
C ALA A 105 0.52 -7.32 -20.30
N ARG A 106 -0.81 -7.47 -20.27
CA ARG A 106 -1.63 -7.71 -21.48
C ARG A 106 -1.66 -6.51 -22.41
N ARG A 107 -1.48 -5.29 -21.90
CA ARG A 107 -1.39 -4.07 -22.71
C ARG A 107 -0.04 -3.91 -23.37
N LEU A 108 1.03 -4.21 -22.63
CA LEU A 108 2.40 -4.15 -23.14
C LEU A 108 2.66 -5.27 -24.16
N TRP A 109 2.12 -6.46 -23.92
CA TRP A 109 2.33 -7.65 -24.75
C TRP A 109 1.01 -8.37 -25.07
N PRO A 110 0.18 -7.81 -25.97
CA PRO A 110 -1.14 -8.37 -26.28
C PRO A 110 -1.07 -9.78 -26.90
N ASP A 111 -0.04 -10.04 -27.69
CA ASP A 111 0.13 -11.30 -28.42
C ASP A 111 0.95 -12.35 -27.65
N LEU A 112 1.53 -11.98 -26.50
CA LEU A 112 2.32 -12.90 -25.68
C LEU A 112 1.43 -13.51 -24.58
N PRO A 113 1.28 -14.85 -24.54
CA PRO A 113 0.57 -15.50 -23.45
C PRO A 113 1.32 -15.29 -22.13
N LEU A 114 0.59 -14.89 -21.08
CA LEU A 114 1.16 -14.82 -19.73
C LEU A 114 1.29 -16.23 -19.18
N ALA A 115 2.51 -16.72 -19.02
CA ALA A 115 2.77 -18.09 -18.55
C ALA A 115 2.74 -18.21 -17.02
N CYS A 116 3.21 -17.20 -16.29
CA CYS A 116 3.33 -17.28 -14.84
C CYS A 116 3.13 -15.91 -14.19
N LEU A 117 2.48 -15.90 -13.03
CA LEU A 117 2.41 -14.77 -12.12
C LEU A 117 2.84 -15.21 -10.73
N VAL A 118 3.86 -14.54 -10.21
CA VAL A 118 4.32 -14.69 -8.83
C VAL A 118 3.89 -13.46 -8.06
N SER A 119 3.12 -13.67 -6.99
CA SER A 119 2.66 -12.63 -6.08
C SER A 119 3.32 -12.81 -4.73
N ILE A 120 3.96 -11.77 -4.20
CA ILE A 120 4.69 -11.80 -2.93
C ILE A 120 3.97 -10.87 -1.95
N GLY A 121 3.59 -11.40 -0.79
CA GLY A 121 2.98 -10.65 0.30
C GLY A 121 3.97 -10.34 1.41
N SER A 122 3.67 -9.30 2.19
CA SER A 122 4.46 -8.87 3.36
C SER A 122 4.18 -9.71 4.62
N GLY A 123 3.48 -10.84 4.47
CA GLY A 123 2.99 -11.66 5.58
C GLY A 123 1.60 -11.24 6.07
N THR A 124 0.94 -12.16 6.75
CA THR A 124 -0.37 -11.96 7.38
C THR A 124 -0.38 -12.58 8.77
N THR A 125 -1.21 -12.07 9.67
CA THR A 125 -1.47 -12.74 10.95
C THR A 125 -2.60 -13.74 10.83
N PRO A 126 -2.58 -14.84 11.60
CA PRO A 126 -3.73 -15.72 11.72
C PRO A 126 -4.97 -14.94 12.18
N ALA A 127 -6.13 -15.27 11.62
CA ALA A 127 -7.37 -14.61 11.98
C ALA A 127 -7.67 -14.78 13.48
N VAL A 128 -7.67 -13.68 14.22
CA VAL A 128 -8.09 -13.65 15.62
C VAL A 128 -9.55 -13.24 15.66
N GLY A 129 -10.39 -14.02 16.35
CA GLY A 129 -11.79 -13.67 16.53
C GLY A 129 -11.91 -12.31 17.20
N ARG A 130 -12.67 -11.38 16.60
CA ARG A 130 -12.94 -10.09 17.24
C ARG A 130 -13.58 -10.35 18.60
N GLY A 131 -12.93 -9.88 19.67
CA GLY A 131 -13.53 -9.91 21.01
C GLY A 131 -14.85 -9.14 21.06
N LYS A 132 -15.52 -9.12 22.21
CA LYS A 132 -16.72 -8.29 22.41
C LYS A 132 -16.36 -6.79 22.38
N GLN A 133 -16.09 -6.25 21.20
CA GLN A 133 -15.95 -4.81 21.01
C GLN A 133 -17.35 -4.21 21.01
N SER A 134 -17.61 -3.42 22.04
CA SER A 134 -18.88 -2.75 22.31
C SER A 134 -18.72 -1.28 21.94
N GLY A 135 -18.74 -0.98 20.65
CA GLY A 135 -18.61 0.40 20.18
C GLY A 135 -18.81 0.53 18.68
N HIS A 136 -19.83 1.29 18.27
CA HIS A 136 -20.02 1.76 16.89
C HIS A 136 -19.39 3.15 16.75
N GLY A 137 -18.19 3.36 17.32
CA GLY A 137 -17.51 4.64 17.28
C GLY A 137 -17.01 4.99 15.88
N LEU A 138 -16.90 6.28 15.55
CA LEU A 138 -16.40 6.72 14.24
C LEU A 138 -14.98 6.20 13.95
N ILE A 139 -14.13 6.10 14.98
CA ILE A 139 -12.76 5.57 14.86
C ILE A 139 -12.80 4.06 14.57
N ASP A 140 -13.65 3.31 15.27
CA ASP A 140 -13.80 1.87 15.05
C ASP A 140 -14.28 1.58 13.63
N VAL A 141 -15.28 2.34 13.15
CA VAL A 141 -15.76 2.23 11.76
C VAL A 141 -14.65 2.57 10.76
N GLY A 142 -13.85 3.61 11.01
CA GLY A 142 -12.72 3.97 10.16
C GLY A 142 -11.69 2.86 10.02
N ASN A 143 -11.30 2.24 11.15
CA ASN A 143 -10.37 1.11 11.16
C ASN A 143 -10.91 -0.09 10.38
N VAL A 144 -12.20 -0.42 10.54
CA VAL A 144 -12.83 -1.50 9.77
C VAL A 144 -12.84 -1.20 8.27
N LEU A 145 -13.11 0.03 7.87
CA LEU A 145 -13.10 0.40 6.45
C LEU A 145 -11.70 0.32 5.86
N LEU A 146 -10.67 0.73 6.60
CA LEU A 146 -9.28 0.58 6.17
C LEU A 146 -8.88 -0.89 6.02
N GLU A 147 -9.17 -1.72 7.02
CA GLU A 147 -8.93 -3.16 6.99
C GLU A 147 -9.58 -3.81 5.75
N VAL A 148 -10.82 -3.41 5.44
CA VAL A 148 -11.57 -3.92 4.28
C VAL A 148 -11.02 -3.41 2.94
N ALA A 149 -10.51 -2.18 2.89
CA ALA A 149 -9.92 -1.60 1.69
C ALA A 149 -8.53 -2.19 1.39
N CYS A 150 -7.75 -2.42 2.44
CA CYS A 150 -6.40 -2.96 2.36
C CYS A 150 -6.36 -4.49 2.35
N ASP A 151 -7.51 -5.18 2.24
CA ASP A 151 -7.54 -6.63 2.17
C ASP A 151 -6.87 -7.15 0.90
N VAL A 152 -5.82 -7.95 1.08
CA VAL A 152 -5.03 -8.55 0.00
C VAL A 152 -5.62 -9.88 -0.50
N ASN A 153 -6.50 -10.49 0.28
CA ASN A 153 -6.98 -11.87 0.05
C ASN A 153 -7.95 -11.94 -1.13
N ARG A 154 -8.81 -10.95 -1.34
CA ARG A 154 -9.76 -10.94 -2.47
C ARG A 154 -9.12 -11.20 -3.84
N VAL A 155 -7.99 -10.55 -4.11
CA VAL A 155 -7.27 -10.74 -5.38
C VAL A 155 -6.62 -12.11 -5.43
N ASP A 156 -6.06 -12.57 -4.30
CA ASP A 156 -5.43 -13.88 -4.20
C ASP A 156 -6.43 -15.04 -4.39
N GLU A 157 -7.59 -14.98 -3.74
CA GLU A 157 -8.69 -15.92 -3.87
C GLU A 157 -9.22 -15.98 -5.31
N ALA A 158 -9.41 -14.82 -5.93
CA ALA A 158 -9.85 -14.73 -7.32
C ALA A 158 -8.82 -15.36 -8.27
N LEU A 159 -7.53 -15.03 -8.14
CA LEU A 159 -6.48 -15.58 -8.99
C LEU A 159 -6.28 -17.08 -8.75
N THR A 160 -6.32 -17.54 -7.50
CA THR A 160 -6.25 -18.96 -7.16
C THR A 160 -7.40 -19.74 -7.78
N SER A 161 -8.62 -19.19 -7.77
CA SER A 161 -9.81 -19.84 -8.33
C SER A 161 -9.82 -19.83 -9.86
N LEU A 162 -9.33 -18.76 -10.49
CA LEU A 162 -9.43 -18.54 -11.93
C LEU A 162 -8.21 -19.05 -12.70
N ALA A 163 -7.01 -19.07 -12.11
CA ALA A 163 -5.79 -19.48 -12.81
C ALA A 163 -5.87 -20.89 -13.41
N PRO A 164 -6.43 -21.91 -12.72
CA PRO A 164 -6.56 -23.27 -13.29
C PRO A 164 -7.45 -23.34 -14.54
N LEU A 165 -8.30 -22.34 -14.77
CA LEU A 165 -9.17 -22.27 -15.94
C LEU A 165 -8.43 -21.78 -17.20
N VAL A 166 -7.22 -21.23 -17.05
CA VAL A 166 -6.42 -20.69 -18.14
C VAL A 166 -5.28 -21.67 -18.47
N PRO A 167 -5.33 -22.38 -19.62
CA PRO A 167 -4.31 -23.36 -19.96
C PRO A 167 -2.90 -22.76 -20.02
N GLY A 168 -1.96 -23.39 -19.32
CA GLY A 168 -0.55 -22.98 -19.29
C GLY A 168 -0.24 -21.77 -18.43
N PHE A 169 -1.22 -21.19 -17.73
CA PHE A 169 -1.00 -20.13 -16.76
C PHE A 169 -0.81 -20.69 -15.36
N VAL A 170 0.27 -20.28 -14.70
CA VAL A 170 0.58 -20.66 -13.31
C VAL A 170 0.53 -19.43 -12.42
N TYR A 171 -0.25 -19.51 -11.35
CA TYR A 171 -0.26 -18.52 -10.30
C TYR A 171 0.35 -19.09 -9.02
N LYS A 172 1.31 -18.39 -8.43
CA LYS A 172 1.95 -18.76 -7.15
C LYS A 172 1.96 -17.54 -6.23
N ARG A 173 1.38 -17.69 -5.04
CA ARG A 173 1.39 -16.68 -3.98
C ARG A 173 2.34 -17.11 -2.87
N PHE A 174 3.26 -16.23 -2.51
CA PHE A 174 4.16 -16.41 -1.38
C PHE A 174 3.84 -15.36 -0.33
N SER A 175 3.27 -15.80 0.79
CA SER A 175 2.88 -14.90 1.89
C SER A 175 2.83 -15.72 3.19
N PRO A 176 3.81 -15.57 4.10
CA PRO A 176 3.78 -16.24 5.39
C PRO A 176 2.53 -15.87 6.19
N CYS A 177 1.94 -16.83 6.90
CA CYS A 177 0.86 -16.58 7.85
C CYS A 177 1.31 -16.95 9.26
N ASP A 178 1.72 -15.97 10.04
CA ASP A 178 2.34 -16.16 11.36
C ASP A 178 2.04 -14.96 12.27
N ALA A 179 1.98 -15.18 13.58
CA ALA A 179 1.74 -14.11 14.55
C ALA A 179 2.85 -13.03 14.52
N ARG A 180 4.09 -13.42 14.16
CA ARG A 180 5.24 -12.51 14.01
C ARG A 180 5.04 -11.48 12.90
N CYS A 181 4.21 -11.77 11.90
CA CYS A 181 3.86 -10.82 10.83
C CYS A 181 2.92 -9.69 11.30
N GLY A 182 2.47 -9.69 12.56
CA GLY A 182 1.62 -8.66 13.14
C GLY A 182 2.34 -7.38 13.56
N MET A 183 3.46 -7.06 12.91
CA MET A 183 4.19 -5.82 13.16
C MET A 183 3.40 -4.62 12.61
N GLU A 184 3.31 -3.56 13.40
CA GLU A 184 2.71 -2.30 12.98
C GLU A 184 3.52 -1.65 11.85
N LEU A 185 2.84 -0.94 10.94
CA LEU A 185 3.42 -0.39 9.72
C LEU A 185 4.60 0.57 9.97
N ASP A 186 4.55 1.34 11.07
CA ASP A 186 5.55 2.32 11.47
C ASP A 186 6.55 1.79 12.50
N SER A 187 6.54 0.48 12.78
CA SER A 187 7.47 -0.11 13.73
C SER A 187 8.92 -0.06 13.22
N VAL A 188 9.82 0.39 14.10
CA VAL A 188 11.27 0.46 13.87
C VAL A 188 12.05 -0.38 14.88
N ASP A 189 11.39 -1.25 15.66
CA ASP A 189 12.04 -2.10 16.66
C ASP A 189 12.82 -3.23 15.98
N PRO A 190 14.17 -3.27 16.09
CA PRO A 190 14.99 -4.30 15.44
C PRO A 190 14.57 -5.73 15.79
N LYS A 191 14.01 -5.96 17.00
CA LYS A 191 13.57 -7.30 17.39
C LYS A 191 12.36 -7.78 16.60
N GLN A 192 11.46 -6.87 16.22
CA GLN A 192 10.31 -7.22 15.38
C GLN A 192 10.76 -7.51 13.96
N TRP A 193 11.74 -6.76 13.45
CA TRP A 193 12.39 -7.04 12.17
C TRP A 193 13.04 -8.43 12.16
N GLU A 194 13.88 -8.75 13.15
CA GLU A 194 14.50 -10.07 13.30
C GLU A 194 13.45 -11.20 13.36
N ALA A 195 12.31 -10.97 14.03
CA ALA A 195 11.24 -11.95 14.12
C ALA A 195 10.55 -12.22 12.76
N ILE A 196 10.34 -11.17 11.95
CA ILE A 196 9.76 -11.31 10.60
C ILE A 196 10.75 -11.96 9.64
N GLU A 197 12.03 -11.61 9.72
CA GLU A 197 13.09 -12.23 8.92
C GLU A 197 13.17 -13.74 9.22
N ALA A 198 13.20 -14.13 10.50
CA ALA A 198 13.17 -15.54 10.88
C ALA A 198 11.89 -16.24 10.40
N CYS A 199 10.73 -15.57 10.46
CA CYS A 199 9.49 -16.09 9.92
C CYS A 199 9.55 -16.33 8.40
N ALA A 200 10.18 -15.42 7.65
CA ALA A 200 10.33 -15.55 6.21
C ALA A 200 11.28 -16.70 5.85
N ASP A 201 12.41 -16.83 6.56
CA ASP A 201 13.37 -17.92 6.37
C ASP A 201 12.72 -19.30 6.63
N GLU A 202 11.98 -19.42 7.74
CA GLU A 202 11.23 -20.63 8.06
C GLU A 202 10.19 -20.96 6.99
N TYR A 203 9.45 -19.96 6.50
CA TYR A 203 8.45 -20.14 5.45
C TYR A 203 9.06 -20.62 4.14
N VAL A 204 10.20 -20.05 3.72
CA VAL A 204 10.90 -20.45 2.49
C VAL A 204 11.46 -21.86 2.59
N ALA A 205 11.81 -22.32 3.80
CA ALA A 205 12.29 -23.68 4.04
C ALA A 205 11.16 -24.73 4.03
N LEU A 206 9.88 -24.33 4.00
CA LEU A 206 8.76 -25.27 3.90
C LEU A 206 8.78 -25.99 2.55
N PRO A 207 8.43 -27.29 2.51
CA PRO A 207 8.29 -28.02 1.25
C PRO A 207 7.15 -27.43 0.41
N ASP A 208 7.26 -27.51 -0.92
CA ASP A 208 6.18 -27.07 -1.82
C ASP A 208 4.94 -27.95 -1.56
N VAL A 209 3.79 -27.30 -1.31
CA VAL A 209 2.55 -27.99 -0.93
C VAL A 209 1.99 -28.80 -2.12
N SER A 210 2.48 -28.57 -3.34
CA SER A 210 2.07 -29.28 -4.56
C SER A 210 2.46 -30.75 -4.64
N ASP A 211 3.28 -31.28 -3.72
CA ASP A 211 3.67 -32.71 -3.69
C ASP A 211 2.71 -33.60 -2.88
N SER A 212 1.60 -33.06 -2.38
CA SER A 212 0.69 -33.75 -1.43
C SER A 212 -0.78 -33.89 -1.86
N MET A 213 -1.11 -33.62 -3.14
CA MET A 213 -2.41 -33.91 -3.77
C MET A 213 -2.23 -34.80 -5.00
#